data_AF-A0A370H2Q6-F1
#
_entry.id   AF-A0A370H2Q6-F1
#
_cell.length_a   1.000
_cell.length_b   1.000
_cell.length_c   1.000
_cell.angle_alpha   90.00
_cell.angle_beta   90.00
_cell.angle_gamma   90.00
#
_symmetry.space_group_name_H-M   'P 1'
#
loop_
_entity.id
_entity.type
_entity.pdbx_description
1 polymer ?
#
loop_
_entity_poly.entity_id
_entity_poly.type
_entity_poly.pdbx_seq_one_letter_code
_entity_poly.pdbx_strand_id
1 'polypeptide(L)' 'MLFVIMGKAKAGTARERIARRVNLQYPADVRVTAEYWLLTDEPKLITIAEADNVASIMRAMGD' A
#
# COMPACT_ATOMS: atom_id res chain seq x y z
N MET A 1 10.40 -9.41 9.09
CA MET A 1 9.09 -9.44 9.76
C MET A 1 7.98 -9.29 8.74
N LEU A 2 6.77 -9.79 9.01
CA LEU A 2 5.60 -9.60 8.16
C LEU A 2 4.73 -8.45 8.69
N PHE A 3 4.25 -7.59 7.79
CA PHE A 3 3.40 -6.45 8.09
C PHE A 3 2.11 -6.50 7.27
N VAL A 4 1.01 -6.09 7.89
CA VAL A 4 -0.28 -5.86 7.23
C VAL A 4 -0.53 -4.36 7.17
N ILE A 5 -0.72 -3.84 5.97
CA ILE A 5 -0.95 -2.42 5.70
C ILE A 5 -2.37 -2.28 5.17
N MET A 6 -3.18 -1.45 5.83
CA MET A 6 -4.55 -1.16 5.42
C MET A 6 -4.63 0.29 4.91
N GLY A 7 -4.98 0.43 3.64
CA GLY A 7 -5.14 1.73 2.99
C GLY A 7 -6.61 2.06 2.75
N LYS A 8 -7.00 3.31 3.02
CA LYS A 8 -8.31 3.85 2.60
C LYS A 8 -8.20 4.58 1.26
N ALA A 9 -9.32 4.76 0.57
CA ALA A 9 -9.34 5.50 -0.68
C ALA A 9 -8.96 6.98 -0.44
N LYS A 10 -7.94 7.48 -1.17
CA LYS A 10 -7.69 8.92 -1.25
C LYS A 10 -8.77 9.60 -2.11
N ALA A 11 -9.05 10.87 -1.82
CA ALA A 11 -9.94 11.70 -2.64
C ALA A 11 -9.46 11.74 -4.12
N GLY A 12 -10.40 11.92 -5.03
CA GLY A 12 -10.18 11.95 -6.47
C GLY A 12 -11.10 11.02 -7.26
N THR A 13 -10.88 10.92 -8.56
CA THR A 13 -11.60 9.98 -9.44
C THR A 13 -11.08 8.55 -9.27
N ALA A 14 -11.85 7.56 -9.74
CA ALA A 14 -11.40 6.16 -9.74
C ALA A 14 -10.11 6.00 -10.58
N ARG A 15 -10.02 6.71 -11.71
CA ARG A 15 -8.85 6.72 -12.58
C ARG A 15 -7.61 7.27 -11.89
N GLU A 16 -7.72 8.40 -11.18
CA GLU A 16 -6.60 8.98 -10.41
C GLU A 16 -6.10 8.04 -9.33
N ARG A 17 -7.02 7.38 -8.60
CA ARG A 17 -6.65 6.40 -7.57
C ARG A 17 -5.88 5.22 -8.16
N ILE A 18 -6.37 4.66 -9.28
CA ILE A 18 -5.67 3.57 -9.97
C ILE A 18 -4.30 4.03 -10.46
N ALA A 19 -4.20 5.22 -11.06
CA ALA A 19 -2.95 5.77 -11.56
C ALA A 19 -1.89 5.95 -10.45
N ARG A 20 -2.27 6.51 -9.29
CA ARG A 20 -1.36 6.62 -8.13
C ARG A 20 -0.84 5.26 -7.71
N ARG A 21 -1.68 4.22 -7.81
CA ARG A 21 -1.34 2.87 -7.36
C ARG A 21 -0.42 2.12 -8.32
N VAL A 22 -0.69 2.22 -9.62
CA VAL A 22 0.16 1.63 -10.66
C VAL A 22 1.58 2.20 -10.61
N ASN A 23 1.71 3.47 -10.21
CA ASN A 23 3.00 4.14 -10.09
C ASN A 23 3.61 4.04 -8.67
N LEU A 24 2.97 3.32 -7.74
CA LEU A 24 3.51 3.16 -6.39
C LEU A 24 4.75 2.28 -6.45
N GLN A 25 5.89 2.80 -5.97
CA GLN A 25 7.12 2.05 -5.82
C GLN A 25 7.38 1.81 -4.34
N TYR A 26 7.61 0.55 -3.98
CA TYR A 26 8.03 0.22 -2.63
C TYR A 26 9.56 0.40 -2.51
N PRO A 27 10.07 0.86 -1.37
CA PRO A 27 11.50 0.88 -1.08
C PRO A 27 12.14 -0.51 -1.28
N ALA A 28 13.42 -0.55 -1.63
CA ALA A 28 14.13 -1.80 -1.94
C ALA A 28 14.19 -2.78 -0.74
N ASP A 29 14.09 -2.27 0.48
CA ASP A 29 14.04 -3.03 1.73
C ASP A 29 12.62 -3.51 2.11
N VAL A 30 11.63 -3.30 1.23
CA VAL A 30 10.25 -3.75 1.41
C VAL A 30 9.87 -4.69 0.27
N ARG A 31 9.57 -5.95 0.61
CA ARG A 31 9.09 -6.95 -0.34
C ARG A 31 7.59 -7.16 -0.17
N VAL A 32 6.80 -6.76 -1.16
CA VAL A 32 5.36 -7.07 -1.18
C VAL A 32 5.15 -8.54 -1.53
N THR A 33 4.43 -9.25 -0.68
CA THR A 33 4.11 -10.67 -0.88
C THR A 33 2.68 -10.88 -1.38
N ALA A 34 1.76 -10.00 -1.02
CA ALA A 34 0.39 -10.02 -1.51
C ALA A 34 -0.25 -8.64 -1.46
N GLU A 35 -1.27 -8.45 -2.31
CA GLU A 35 -2.02 -7.22 -2.39
C GLU A 35 -3.48 -7.50 -2.77
N TYR A 36 -4.42 -6.98 -1.99
CA TYR A 36 -5.85 -7.19 -2.16
C TYR A 36 -6.56 -5.86 -2.35
N TRP A 37 -7.27 -5.74 -3.47
CA TRP A 37 -7.99 -4.53 -3.83
C TRP A 37 -9.47 -4.75 -3.57
N LEU A 38 -10.01 -3.98 -2.63
CA LEU A 38 -11.35 -4.20 -2.15
C LEU A 38 -12.33 -3.29 -2.89
N LEU A 39 -13.54 -3.81 -3.10
CA LEU A 39 -14.66 -3.05 -3.66
C LEU A 39 -15.37 -2.19 -2.59
N THR A 40 -14.82 -2.12 -1.38
CA THR A 40 -15.20 -1.23 -0.27
C THR A 40 -14.32 0.01 -0.23
N ASP A 41 -14.69 1.04 0.53
CA ASP A 41 -13.89 2.27 0.64
C ASP A 41 -12.96 2.31 1.86
N GLU A 42 -13.28 1.56 2.91
CA GLU A 42 -12.49 1.46 4.13
C GLU A 42 -12.55 0.04 4.73
N PRO A 43 -11.46 -0.76 4.62
CA PRO A 43 -10.27 -0.49 3.82
C PRO A 43 -10.56 -0.58 2.31
N LYS A 44 -9.84 0.21 1.52
CA LYS A 44 -9.80 0.09 0.05
C LYS A 44 -8.77 -0.94 -0.42
N LEU A 45 -7.75 -1.14 0.41
CA LEU A 45 -6.55 -1.87 0.08
C LEU A 45 -6.02 -2.61 1.30
N ILE A 46 -5.58 -3.84 1.09
CA ILE A 46 -4.74 -4.58 2.03
C ILE A 46 -3.44 -4.96 1.32
N THR A 47 -2.30 -4.61 1.89
CA THR A 47 -0.97 -5.03 1.41
C THR A 47 -0.28 -5.86 2.49
N ILE A 48 0.28 -7.00 2.09
CA ILE A 48 1.13 -7.84 2.92
C ILE A 48 2.57 -7.65 2.45
N ALA A 49 3.46 -7.27 3.37
CA ALA A 49 4.84 -6.98 3.05
C ALA A 49 5.81 -7.58 4.07
N GLU A 50 6.96 -8.03 3.58
CA GLU A 50 8.13 -8.40 4.35
C GLU A 50 9.08 -7.20 4.43
N ALA A 51 9.54 -6.88 5.64
CA ALA A 51 10.60 -5.90 5.89
C ALA A 51 11.32 -6.22 7.20
N ASP A 52 12.54 -5.71 7.39
CA ASP A 52 13.31 -5.94 8.62
C ASP A 52 12.78 -5.15 9.81
N ASN A 53 12.15 -4.00 9.56
CA ASN A 53 11.60 -3.13 10.60
C ASN A 53 10.40 -2.33 10.08
N VAL A 54 9.63 -1.77 11.02
CA VAL A 54 8.43 -0.98 10.70
C VAL A 54 8.76 0.36 10.02
N ALA A 55 9.95 0.92 10.23
CA ALA A 55 10.32 2.21 9.65
C ALA A 55 10.44 2.14 8.12
N SER A 56 10.86 1.00 7.57
CA SER A 56 10.86 0.72 6.12
C SER A 56 9.44 0.80 5.53
N ILE A 57 8.45 0.24 6.22
CA ILE A 57 7.04 0.31 5.82
C ILE A 57 6.52 1.75 5.91
N MET A 58 6.81 2.45 7.00
CA MET A 58 6.36 3.84 7.20
C MET A 58 6.92 4.78 6.13
N ARG A 59 8.18 4.60 5.71
CA ARG A 59 8.79 5.36 4.62
C ARG A 59 8.11 5.09 3.27
N ALA A 60 7.66 3.86 3.02
CA ALA A 60 6.95 3.48 1.82
C ALA A 60 5.53 4.10 1.74
N MET A 61 4.91 4.34 2.90
CA MET A 61 3.52 4.79 3.01
C MET A 61 3.38 6.29 3.28
N GLY A 62 4.48 6.96 3.62
CA GLY A 62 4.52 8.40 3.80
C GLY A 62 4.53 9.13 2.46
N ASP A 63 3.40 9.74 2.11
CA ASP A 63 3.39 11.03 1.41
C ASP A 63 3.47 12.14 2.47
#